data_AF-A0A847IT51-F1
#
_entry.id   AF-A0A847IT51-F1
#
_cell.length_a   1.000
_cell.length_b   1.000
_cell.length_c   1.000
_cell.angle_alpha   90.00
_cell.angle_beta   90.00
_cell.angle_gamma   90.00
#
_symmetry.space_group_name_H-M   'P 1'
#
loop_
_entity.id
_entity.type
_entity.pdbx_description
1 polymer ?
#
loop_
_entity_poly.entity_id
_entity_poly.type
_entity_poly.pdbx_seq_one_letter_code
_entity_poly.pdbx_strand_id
1 'polypeptide(L)'
;EVKMDLERFSAFSQGYLSKAAWFLNKEEKTHLAFSALYITYEQFLRFLMDYIDGDTYYRTRYPGHNLVRARSQLALLKSMEAQLPAMQQVLSEIFNTH
;
A
#
# COMPACT_ATOMS: atom_id res chain seq x y z
N GLU A 1 9.91 10.20 8.95
CA GLU A 1 8.45 10.26 8.73
C GLU A 1 8.03 9.09 7.85
N VAL A 2 6.90 8.44 8.13
CA VAL A 2 6.38 7.33 7.31
C VAL A 2 5.55 7.93 6.19
N LYS A 3 5.98 7.72 4.94
CA LYS A 3 5.31 8.24 3.74
C LYS A 3 5.50 7.29 2.57
N MET A 4 4.60 7.37 1.59
CA MET A 4 4.78 6.68 0.31
C MET A 4 5.96 7.32 -0.43
N ASP A 5 6.82 6.46 -0.97
CA ASP A 5 8.00 6.82 -1.75
C ASP A 5 7.71 6.47 -3.21
N LEU A 6 7.46 7.49 -4.03
CA LEU A 6 7.12 7.32 -5.45
C LEU A 6 8.24 6.67 -6.26
N GLU A 7 9.51 6.87 -5.90
CA GLU A 7 10.64 6.27 -6.60
C GLU A 7 10.65 4.76 -6.37
N ARG A 8 10.49 4.33 -5.11
CA ARG A 8 10.36 2.91 -4.76
C ARG A 8 9.10 2.28 -5.35
N PHE A 9 7.98 2.99 -5.33
CA PHE A 9 6.75 2.54 -5.95
C PHE A 9 6.91 2.33 -7.46
N SER A 10 7.59 3.26 -8.16
CA SER A 10 7.88 3.15 -9.58
C SER A 10 8.78 1.96 -9.88
N ALA A 11 9.92 1.83 -9.18
CA ALA A 11 10.85 0.72 -9.37
C ALA A 11 10.20 -0.65 -9.11
N PHE A 12 9.40 -0.77 -8.05
CA PHE A 12 8.67 -2.00 -7.75
C PHE A 12 7.62 -2.31 -8.83
N SER A 13 6.83 -1.30 -9.21
CA SER A 13 5.79 -1.45 -10.24
C SER A 13 6.38 -1.85 -11.59
N GLN A 14 7.51 -1.28 -11.99
CA GLN A 14 8.24 -1.69 -13.21
C GLN A 14 8.65 -3.16 -13.15
N GLY A 15 9.27 -3.59 -12.04
CA GLY A 15 9.69 -4.97 -11.85
C GLY A 15 8.51 -5.95 -11.92
N TYR A 16 7.43 -5.67 -11.19
CA TYR A 16 6.22 -6.49 -11.19
C TYR A 16 5.56 -6.54 -12.57
N LEU A 17 5.31 -5.37 -13.18
CA LEU A 17 4.59 -5.28 -14.45
C LEU A 17 5.39 -5.84 -15.63
N SER A 18 6.72 -5.86 -15.57
CA SER A 18 7.55 -6.56 -16.56
C SER A 18 7.22 -8.06 -16.70
N LYS A 19 6.60 -8.65 -15.67
CA LYS A 19 6.17 -10.06 -15.64
C LYS A 19 4.65 -10.23 -15.66
N ALA A 20 3.92 -9.24 -15.15
CA ALA A 20 2.49 -9.34 -14.91
C ALA A 20 1.60 -8.64 -15.94
N ALA A 21 2.09 -7.60 -16.63
CA ALA A 21 1.25 -6.72 -17.43
C ALA A 21 0.46 -7.42 -18.55
N TRP A 22 0.98 -8.54 -19.07
CA TRP A 22 0.36 -9.31 -20.15
C TRP A 22 -0.90 -10.06 -19.73
N PHE A 23 -1.03 -10.45 -18.45
CA PHE A 23 -2.21 -11.19 -17.96
C PHE A 23 -3.21 -10.32 -17.21
N LEU A 24 -2.85 -9.08 -16.87
CA LEU A 24 -3.78 -8.16 -16.21
C LEU A 24 -4.84 -7.64 -17.18
N ASN A 25 -6.10 -7.73 -16.78
CA ASN A 25 -7.22 -7.16 -17.50
C ASN A 25 -7.32 -5.63 -17.27
N LYS A 26 -8.24 -4.99 -17.98
CA LYS A 26 -8.43 -3.53 -17.94
C LYS A 26 -8.76 -3.01 -16.53
N GLU A 27 -9.62 -3.69 -15.80
CA GLU A 27 -10.05 -3.27 -14.46
C GLU A 27 -8.91 -3.42 -13.45
N GLU A 28 -8.16 -4.52 -13.53
CA GLU A 28 -6.97 -4.74 -12.69
C GLU A 28 -5.92 -3.66 -12.90
N LYS A 29 -5.64 -3.26 -14.16
CA LYS A 29 -4.73 -2.16 -14.47
C LYS A 29 -5.24 -0.83 -13.92
N THR A 30 -6.52 -0.55 -14.08
CA THR A 30 -7.18 0.69 -13.61
C THR A 30 -7.12 0.82 -12.09
N HIS A 31 -7.33 -0.28 -11.37
CA HIS A 31 -7.42 -0.28 -9.91
C HIS A 31 -6.12 -0.61 -9.19
N LEU A 32 -5.00 -0.85 -9.89
CA LEU A 32 -3.77 -1.30 -9.27
C LEU A 32 -3.22 -0.33 -8.22
N ALA A 33 -3.15 0.98 -8.51
CA ALA A 33 -2.73 1.98 -7.52
C ALA A 33 -3.70 2.03 -6.32
N PHE A 34 -5.01 1.98 -6.57
CA PHE A 34 -6.03 1.96 -5.52
C PHE A 34 -5.92 0.70 -4.64
N SER A 35 -5.60 -0.46 -5.23
CA SER A 35 -5.44 -1.71 -4.49
C SER A 35 -4.32 -1.63 -3.44
N ALA A 36 -3.26 -0.87 -3.73
CA ALA A 36 -2.19 -0.59 -2.77
C ALA A 36 -2.70 0.25 -1.59
N LEU A 37 -3.58 1.24 -1.82
CA LEU A 37 -4.23 1.98 -0.72
C LEU A 37 -5.13 1.05 0.08
N TYR A 38 -5.91 0.22 -0.61
CA TYR A 38 -6.89 -0.68 0.02
C TYR A 38 -6.21 -1.69 0.96
N ILE A 39 -5.14 -2.35 0.53
CA ILE A 39 -4.41 -3.29 1.40
C ILE A 39 -3.73 -2.59 2.58
N THR A 40 -3.28 -1.34 2.39
CA THR A 40 -2.70 -0.53 3.47
C THR A 40 -3.76 -0.14 4.50
N TYR A 41 -4.96 0.22 4.05
CA TYR A 41 -6.12 0.49 4.90
C TYR A 41 -6.56 -0.76 5.67
N GLU A 42 -6.67 -1.91 5.00
CA GLU A 42 -6.96 -3.19 5.64
C GLU A 42 -5.93 -3.49 6.75
N GLN A 43 -4.64 -3.30 6.45
CA GLN A 43 -3.57 -3.56 7.42
C GLN A 43 -3.60 -2.59 8.61
N PHE A 44 -3.94 -1.32 8.38
CA PHE A 44 -4.19 -0.35 9.45
C PHE A 44 -5.30 -0.85 10.39
N LEU A 45 -6.45 -1.25 9.84
CA LEU A 45 -7.56 -1.76 10.62
C LEU A 45 -7.17 -3.01 11.39
N ARG A 46 -6.46 -3.96 10.77
CA ARG A 46 -6.01 -5.19 11.42
C ARG A 46 -5.12 -4.92 12.63
N PHE A 47 -4.17 -3.99 12.53
CA PHE A 47 -3.33 -3.62 13.67
C PHE A 47 -4.11 -2.88 14.76
N LEU A 48 -5.03 -1.99 14.37
CA LEU A 48 -5.83 -1.24 15.34
C LEU A 48 -6.78 -2.18 16.12
N MET A 49 -7.46 -3.09 15.42
CA MET A 49 -8.36 -4.06 16.03
C MET A 49 -7.59 -5.02 16.93
N ASP A 50 -6.46 -5.56 16.48
CA ASP A 50 -5.64 -6.45 17.33
C ASP A 50 -5.16 -5.74 18.61
N TYR A 51 -4.82 -4.44 18.54
CA TYR A 51 -4.50 -3.66 19.73
C TYR A 51 -5.69 -3.51 20.69
N ILE A 52 -6.89 -3.27 20.17
CA ILE A 52 -8.12 -3.16 20.97
C ILE A 52 -8.47 -4.50 21.63
N ASP A 53 -8.24 -5.61 20.91
CA ASP A 53 -8.52 -6.97 21.36
C ASP A 53 -7.42 -7.57 22.27
N GLY A 54 -6.42 -6.78 22.66
CA GLY A 54 -5.39 -7.19 23.62
C GLY A 54 -4.18 -7.91 23.01
N ASP A 55 -3.87 -7.64 21.74
CA ASP A 55 -2.68 -8.10 21.01
C ASP A 55 -2.58 -9.64 20.90
N THR A 56 -3.66 -10.30 20.43
CA THR A 56 -3.78 -11.77 20.41
C THR A 56 -3.40 -12.41 19.07
N TYR A 57 -3.43 -11.65 17.97
CA TYR A 57 -3.16 -12.14 16.62
C TYR A 57 -1.70 -11.89 16.19
N TYR A 58 -1.22 -10.64 16.27
CA TYR A 58 0.16 -10.31 15.88
C TYR A 58 1.12 -10.43 17.07
N ARG A 59 2.30 -11.02 16.82
CA ARG A 59 3.38 -10.99 17.82
C ARG A 59 3.79 -9.55 18.11
N THR A 60 3.71 -9.17 19.39
CA THR A 60 4.17 -7.89 19.92
C THR A 60 5.50 -8.03 20.66
N ARG A 61 6.18 -6.91 20.89
CA ARG A 61 7.49 -6.86 21.57
C ARG A 61 7.45 -6.00 22.84
N TYR A 62 6.46 -5.14 22.94
CA TYR A 62 6.23 -4.21 24.02
C TYR A 62 4.75 -3.79 24.02
N PRO A 63 4.19 -3.36 25.17
CA PRO A 63 2.82 -2.87 25.23
C PRO A 63 2.56 -1.73 24.23
N GLY A 64 1.48 -1.81 23.46
CA GLY A 64 1.14 -0.81 22.45
C GLY A 64 1.90 -0.91 21.12
N HIS A 65 2.66 -2.00 20.88
CA HIS A 65 3.37 -2.18 19.62
C HIS A 65 2.42 -2.18 18.40
N ASN A 66 1.25 -2.81 18.48
CA ASN A 66 0.27 -2.77 17.40
C ASN A 66 -0.36 -1.38 17.21
N LEU A 67 -0.52 -0.59 18.26
CA LEU A 67 -0.94 0.81 18.11
C LEU A 67 0.09 1.64 17.34
N VAL A 68 1.39 1.42 17.59
CA VAL A 68 2.47 2.07 16.82
C VAL A 68 2.43 1.64 15.35
N ARG A 69 2.21 0.35 15.07
CA ARG A 69 2.05 -0.17 13.70
C ARG A 69 0.82 0.42 13.01
N ALA A 70 -0.33 0.48 13.69
CA ALA A 70 -1.55 1.09 13.17
C ALA A 70 -1.32 2.56 12.81
N ARG A 71 -0.69 3.35 13.68
CA ARG A 71 -0.35 4.76 13.39
C ARG A 71 0.58 4.89 12.18
N SER A 72 1.54 3.98 12.03
CA SER A 72 2.44 3.97 10.87
C SER A 72 1.70 3.67 9.57
N GLN A 73 0.80 2.68 9.57
CA GLN A 73 -0.03 2.36 8.40
C GLN A 73 -1.02 3.48 8.07
N LEU A 74 -1.59 4.16 9.08
CA LEU A 74 -2.45 5.32 8.85
C LEU A 74 -1.69 6.50 8.23
N ALA A 75 -0.45 6.76 8.67
CA ALA A 75 0.41 7.78 8.08
C ALA A 75 0.76 7.45 6.62
N LEU A 76 1.11 6.18 6.35
CA LEU A 76 1.35 5.70 4.99
C LEU A 76 0.10 5.85 4.12
N LEU A 77 -1.06 5.40 4.61
CA LEU A 77 -2.34 5.49 3.90
C LEU A 77 -2.66 6.93 3.48
N LYS A 78 -2.59 7.88 4.43
CA LYS A 78 -2.83 9.31 4.13
C LYS A 78 -1.85 9.86 3.10
N SER A 79 -0.58 9.44 3.18
CA SER A 79 0.44 9.83 2.21
C SER A 79 0.17 9.23 0.82
N MET A 80 -0.39 8.02 0.74
CA MET A 80 -0.82 7.37 -0.50
C MET A 80 -2.07 8.02 -1.08
N GLU A 81 -3.07 8.36 -0.25
CA GLU A 81 -4.27 9.09 -0.67
C GLU A 81 -3.90 10.43 -1.32
N ALA A 82 -3.01 11.20 -0.69
CA ALA A 82 -2.54 12.47 -1.23
C ALA A 82 -1.73 12.32 -2.54
N GLN A 83 -1.08 11.17 -2.74
CA GLN A 83 -0.23 10.88 -3.90
C GLN A 83 -0.90 9.96 -4.92
N LEU A 84 -2.17 9.58 -4.73
CA LEU A 84 -2.87 8.62 -5.59
C LEU A 84 -2.84 9.02 -7.08
N PRO A 85 -3.07 10.30 -7.46
CA PRO A 85 -2.93 10.73 -8.85
C PRO A 85 -1.53 10.48 -9.42
N ALA A 86 -0.48 10.75 -8.63
CA ALA A 86 0.90 10.52 -9.05
C ALA A 86 1.22 9.02 -9.18
N MET A 87 0.71 8.19 -8.26
CA MET A 87 0.82 6.73 -8.36
C MET A 87 0.14 6.20 -9.62
N GLN A 88 -1.06 6.71 -9.96
CA GLN A 88 -1.77 6.34 -11.17
C GLN A 88 -1.01 6.77 -12.43
N GLN A 89 -0.41 7.96 -12.42
CA GLN A 89 0.43 8.44 -13.51
C GLN A 89 1.62 7.52 -13.76
N VAL A 90 2.35 7.14 -12.70
CA VAL A 90 3.48 6.20 -12.80
C VAL A 90 3.06 4.89 -13.46
N LEU A 91 1.93 4.31 -13.04
CA LEU A 91 1.44 3.07 -13.64
C LEU A 91 1.04 3.25 -15.11
N SER A 92 0.39 4.37 -15.45
CA SER A 92 0.03 4.70 -16.84
C SER A 92 1.27 4.78 -17.73
N GLU A 93 2.33 5.46 -17.28
CA GLU A 93 3.60 5.55 -18.01
C GLU A 93 4.22 4.17 -18.25
N ILE A 94 4.21 3.30 -17.24
CA ILE A 94 4.71 1.91 -17.37
C ILE A 94 3.88 1.12 -18.38
N PHE A 95 2.56 1.23 -18.35
CA PHE A 95 1.67 0.52 -19.28
C PHE A 95 1.74 1.03 -20.71
N ASN A 96 2.12 2.29 -20.94
CA ASN A 96 2.26 2.86 -22.29
C ASN A 96 3.64 2.63 -22.91
N THR A 97 4.62 2.17 -22.13
CA THR A 97 5.98 1.88 -22.61
C THR A 97 6.10 0.45 -23.20
N HIS A 98 5.05 -0.37 -23.07
CA HIS A 98 4.98 -1.77 -23.51
C HIS A 98 3.65 -2.07 -24.22
#